data_AF-A0A2S2ND33-F1
#
_entry.id   AF-A0A2S2ND33-F1
#
_cell.length_a   1.000
_cell.length_b   1.000
_cell.length_c   1.000
_cell.angle_alpha   90.00
_cell.angle_beta   90.00
_cell.angle_gamma   90.00
#
_symmetry.space_group_name_H-M   'P 1'
#
loop_
_entity.id
_entity.type
_entity.pdbx_description
1 polymer ?
#
loop_
_entity_poly.entity_id
_entity_poly.type
_entity_poly.pdbx_seq_one_letter_code
_entity_poly.pdbx_strand_id
1 'polypeptide(L)'
;MTDDSEAERQALKYVWPLSKSLLCRFHICQSVWRWLFEKKHNIFKDDRKVLYKAFQNCLVSSNVEEAEKSFNIMTGICSSDEKTIFNKYPQWISYVTNYWKRKEIWCFAFRDASMHGHHTNNFSEVNVRIFKDIVLSRNKAYNAIALVDFICTSMEEYYTTRLRNFVNG
;
A
#
# COMPACT_ATOMS: atom_id res chain seq x y z
N MET A 1 -5.34 -8.24 -1.98
CA MET A 1 -4.58 -7.17 -1.31
C MET A 1 -4.61 -5.95 -2.21
N THR A 2 -4.91 -4.77 -1.67
CA THR A 2 -5.25 -3.59 -2.48
C THR A 2 -4.45 -2.37 -2.07
N ASP A 3 -4.61 -1.29 -2.84
CA ASP A 3 -4.21 0.04 -2.43
C ASP A 3 -5.16 0.53 -1.33
N ASP A 4 -4.81 1.66 -0.70
CA ASP A 4 -5.67 2.31 0.28
C ASP A 4 -6.76 3.16 -0.40
N SER A 5 -7.59 2.49 -1.21
CA SER A 5 -8.70 3.07 -1.96
C SER A 5 -10.02 2.53 -1.43
N GLU A 6 -10.87 3.42 -0.90
CA GLU A 6 -12.18 3.00 -0.41
C GLU A 6 -13.08 2.52 -1.55
N ALA A 7 -13.05 3.19 -2.70
CA ALA A 7 -13.84 2.81 -3.87
C ALA A 7 -13.46 1.40 -4.37
N GLU A 8 -12.17 1.09 -4.45
CA GLU A 8 -11.68 -0.24 -4.84
C GLU A 8 -12.15 -1.31 -3.86
N ARG A 9 -12.02 -1.04 -2.55
CA ARG A 9 -12.41 -1.98 -1.50
C ARG A 9 -13.92 -2.24 -1.47
N GLN A 10 -14.73 -1.20 -1.67
CA GLN A 10 -16.18 -1.35 -1.74
C GLN A 10 -16.61 -2.15 -2.98
N ALA A 11 -16.00 -1.88 -4.14
CA ALA A 11 -16.25 -2.65 -5.35
C ALA A 11 -15.90 -4.14 -5.17
N LEU A 12 -14.72 -4.44 -4.61
CA LEU A 12 -14.32 -5.83 -4.34
C LEU A 12 -15.23 -6.52 -3.32
N LYS A 13 -15.64 -5.82 -2.26
CA LYS A 13 -16.57 -6.35 -1.26
C LYS A 13 -17.95 -6.62 -1.85
N TYR A 14 -18.41 -5.79 -2.77
CA TYR A 14 -19.69 -5.99 -3.47
C TYR A 14 -19.66 -7.27 -4.33
N VAL A 15 -18.59 -7.47 -5.10
CA VAL A 15 -18.48 -8.63 -6.00
C VAL A 15 -18.10 -9.92 -5.25
N TRP A 16 -17.21 -9.84 -4.26
CA TRP A 16 -16.72 -10.96 -3.47
C TRP A 16 -16.86 -10.69 -1.96
N PRO A 17 -18.09 -10.77 -1.41
CA PRO A 17 -18.38 -10.37 -0.03
C PRO A 17 -17.69 -11.24 1.03
N LEU A 18 -17.35 -12.49 0.69
CA LEU A 18 -16.65 -13.41 1.58
C LEU A 18 -15.12 -13.25 1.54
N SER A 19 -14.58 -12.40 0.66
CA SER A 19 -13.14 -12.21 0.54
C SER A 19 -12.58 -11.34 1.67
N LYS A 20 -11.41 -11.71 2.19
CA LYS A 20 -10.67 -10.89 3.16
C LYS A 20 -9.91 -9.78 2.42
N SER A 21 -10.38 -8.54 2.54
CA SER A 21 -9.71 -7.38 1.96
C SER A 21 -8.61 -6.86 2.88
N LEU A 22 -7.35 -7.04 2.46
CA LEU A 22 -6.18 -6.49 3.15
C LEU A 22 -5.48 -5.39 2.33
N LEU A 23 -4.85 -4.47 3.02
CA LEU A 23 -4.08 -3.39 2.42
C LEU A 23 -2.62 -3.80 2.18
N CYS A 24 -2.08 -3.32 1.07
CA CYS A 24 -0.66 -3.45 0.73
C CYS A 24 0.21 -2.58 1.63
N ARG A 25 1.23 -3.18 2.24
CA ARG A 25 2.18 -2.46 3.12
C ARG A 25 2.86 -1.29 2.40
N PHE A 26 3.25 -1.50 1.13
CA PHE A 26 3.91 -0.47 0.32
C PHE A 26 2.99 0.73 0.10
N HIS A 27 1.76 0.51 -0.32
CA HIS A 27 0.81 1.59 -0.58
C HIS A 27 0.41 2.35 0.68
N ILE A 28 0.29 1.69 1.82
CA ILE A 28 0.05 2.38 3.09
C ILE A 28 1.23 3.29 3.44
N CYS A 29 2.47 2.76 3.40
CA CYS A 29 3.66 3.55 3.64
C CYS A 29 3.73 4.76 2.69
N GLN A 30 3.40 4.55 1.41
CA GLN A 30 3.38 5.60 0.41
C GLN A 30 2.31 6.66 0.71
N SER A 31 1.09 6.26 1.10
CA SER A 31 0.00 7.16 1.50
C SER A 31 0.37 7.99 2.72
N VAL A 32 0.92 7.38 3.77
CA VAL A 32 1.41 8.07 4.98
C VAL A 32 2.52 9.06 4.65
N TRP A 33 3.47 8.66 3.79
CA TRP A 33 4.54 9.55 3.36
C TRP A 33 4.03 10.76 2.58
N ARG A 34 3.09 10.56 1.64
CA ARG A 34 2.44 11.66 0.92
C ARG A 34 1.71 12.59 1.88
N TRP A 35 0.94 12.04 2.80
CA TRP A 35 0.21 12.80 3.81
C TRP A 35 1.15 13.70 4.62
N LEU A 36 2.31 13.21 5.06
CA LEU A 36 3.32 13.99 5.79
C LEU A 36 3.91 15.16 4.98
N PHE A 37 3.86 15.10 3.66
CA PHE A 37 4.38 16.13 2.76
C PHE A 37 3.33 17.15 2.29
N GLU A 38 2.06 16.89 2.54
CA GLU A 38 0.99 17.82 2.18
C GLU A 38 1.07 19.11 3.01
N LYS A 39 1.15 20.25 2.32
CA LYS A 39 1.35 21.58 2.93
C LYS A 39 0.30 21.89 4.00
N LYS A 40 -0.96 21.50 3.78
CA LYS A 40 -2.08 21.76 4.70
C LYS A 40 -1.89 21.15 6.09
N HIS A 41 -1.04 20.13 6.23
CA HIS A 41 -0.74 19.50 7.52
C HIS A 41 0.41 20.16 8.27
N ASN A 42 1.11 21.16 7.71
CA ASN A 42 2.15 21.94 8.41
C ASN A 42 3.17 21.10 9.21
N ILE A 43 3.58 19.93 8.70
CA ILE A 43 4.59 19.09 9.36
C ILE A 43 5.99 19.58 8.97
N PHE A 44 6.81 19.92 9.96
CA PHE A 44 8.21 20.33 9.73
C PHE A 44 9.02 19.20 9.11
N LYS A 45 9.92 19.56 8.19
CA LYS A 45 10.69 18.59 7.38
C LYS A 45 11.46 17.59 8.24
N ASP A 46 12.05 18.06 9.33
CA ASP A 46 12.89 17.24 10.21
C ASP A 46 12.08 16.24 11.04
N ASP A 47 10.83 16.59 11.35
CA ASP A 47 9.94 15.76 12.16
C ASP A 47 9.30 14.63 11.33
N ARG A 48 9.13 14.82 10.00
CA ARG A 48 8.48 13.83 9.11
C ARG A 48 9.11 12.44 9.20
N LYS A 49 10.44 12.36 9.30
CA LYS A 49 11.15 11.07 9.40
C LYS A 49 10.79 10.34 10.69
N VAL A 50 10.66 11.07 11.80
CA VAL A 50 10.30 10.52 13.11
C VAL A 50 8.87 10.01 13.10
N LEU A 51 7.92 10.82 12.59
CA LEU A 51 6.52 10.44 12.45
C LEU A 51 6.36 9.19 11.57
N TYR A 52 7.02 9.19 10.41
CA TYR A 52 6.99 8.06 9.49
C TYR A 52 7.58 6.79 10.11
N LYS A 53 8.71 6.89 10.81
CA LYS A 53 9.35 5.72 11.45
C LYS A 53 8.48 5.14 12.56
N ALA A 54 7.81 5.98 13.34
CA ALA A 54 6.88 5.55 14.38
C ALA A 54 5.72 4.74 13.77
N PHE A 55 5.14 5.21 12.67
CA PHE A 55 4.13 4.47 11.93
C PHE A 55 4.66 3.15 11.37
N GLN A 56 5.87 3.14 10.79
CA GLN A 56 6.49 1.91 10.28
C GLN A 56 6.72 0.87 11.37
N ASN A 57 7.12 1.29 12.58
CA ASN A 57 7.30 0.38 13.71
C ASN A 57 5.98 -0.28 14.10
N CYS A 58 4.88 0.48 14.15
CA CYS A 58 3.53 -0.03 14.40
C CYS A 58 3.05 -0.98 13.29
N LEU A 59 3.37 -0.67 12.03
CA LEU A 59 3.01 -1.49 10.86
C LEU A 59 3.65 -2.89 10.88
N VAL A 60 4.88 -3.01 11.42
CA VAL A 60 5.68 -4.24 11.42
C VAL A 60 5.73 -4.97 12.76
N SER A 61 5.00 -4.49 13.76
CA SER A 61 4.95 -5.13 15.08
C SER A 61 4.57 -6.61 14.96
N SER A 62 5.26 -7.46 15.71
CA SER A 62 5.16 -8.91 15.54
C SER A 62 3.96 -9.50 16.27
N ASN A 63 3.45 -8.80 17.27
CA ASN A 63 2.31 -9.19 18.08
C ASN A 63 1.47 -7.97 18.49
N VAL A 64 0.26 -8.23 19.00
CA VAL A 64 -0.73 -7.21 19.33
C VAL A 64 -0.21 -6.23 20.38
N GLU A 65 0.50 -6.72 21.40
CA GLU A 65 1.05 -5.89 22.48
C GLU A 65 2.09 -4.89 21.96
N GLU A 66 3.01 -5.33 21.10
CA GLU A 66 3.98 -4.44 20.43
C GLU A 66 3.30 -3.40 19.53
N ALA A 67 2.23 -3.79 18.84
CA ALA A 67 1.48 -2.91 17.97
C ALA A 67 0.78 -1.80 18.77
N GLU A 68 0.16 -2.17 19.89
CA GLU A 68 -0.49 -1.23 20.82
C GLU A 68 0.53 -0.29 21.47
N LYS A 69 1.67 -0.80 21.93
CA LYS A 69 2.77 0.03 22.44
C LYS A 69 3.25 1.02 21.38
N SER A 70 3.46 0.56 20.15
CA SER A 70 3.88 1.42 19.04
C SER A 70 2.81 2.46 18.67
N PHE A 71 1.53 2.10 18.76
CA PHE A 71 0.40 3.01 18.57
C PHE A 71 0.38 4.13 19.62
N ASN A 72 0.54 3.77 20.90
CA ASN A 72 0.62 4.72 22.00
C ASN A 72 1.79 5.70 21.82
N ILE A 73 2.97 5.19 21.45
CA ILE A 73 4.14 6.04 21.15
C ILE A 73 3.82 7.03 20.03
N MET A 74 3.30 6.58 18.89
CA MET A 74 3.06 7.48 17.75
C MET A 74 1.89 8.46 17.95
N THR A 75 1.05 8.23 18.95
CA THR A 75 0.00 9.18 19.40
C THR A 75 0.49 10.09 20.53
N GLY A 76 1.73 9.93 20.97
CA GLY A 76 2.32 10.75 22.05
C GLY A 76 1.79 10.40 23.43
N ILE A 77 1.30 9.17 23.62
CA ILE A 77 0.96 8.59 24.93
C ILE A 77 2.24 7.92 25.45
N CYS A 78 2.87 8.54 26.44
CA CYS A 78 4.06 8.02 27.10
C CYS A 78 3.85 7.88 28.61
N SER A 79 4.65 7.02 29.23
CA SER A 79 4.59 6.75 30.68
C SER A 79 5.09 7.92 31.54
N SER A 80 5.77 8.90 30.93
CA SER A 80 6.25 10.14 31.55
C SER A 80 5.39 11.32 31.11
N ASP A 81 5.27 12.35 31.95
CA ASP A 81 4.55 13.61 31.64
C ASP A 81 5.25 14.49 30.59
N GLU A 82 6.29 13.99 29.93
CA GLU A 82 7.03 14.73 28.91
C GLU A 82 6.25 14.81 27.60
N LYS A 83 6.08 16.03 27.07
CA LYS A 83 5.50 16.23 25.74
C LYS A 83 6.43 15.66 24.68
N THR A 84 5.95 14.67 23.93
CA THR A 84 6.65 14.12 22.78
C THR A 84 6.53 15.02 21.56
N ILE A 85 7.40 14.76 20.57
CA ILE A 85 7.32 15.37 19.23
C ILE A 85 5.94 15.19 18.57
N PHE A 86 5.24 14.07 18.84
CA PHE A 86 3.94 13.77 18.26
C PHE A 86 2.85 14.74 18.77
N ASN A 87 2.96 15.18 20.02
CA ASN A 87 2.01 16.11 20.62
C ASN A 87 2.06 17.51 19.97
N LYS A 88 3.09 17.83 19.18
CA LYS A 88 3.15 19.04 18.35
C LYS A 88 2.14 19.03 17.19
N TYR A 89 1.64 17.85 16.79
CA TYR A 89 0.87 17.65 15.57
C TYR A 89 -0.48 16.96 15.84
N PRO A 90 -1.51 17.67 16.31
CA PRO A 90 -2.84 17.09 16.54
C PRO A 90 -3.44 16.42 15.30
N GLN A 91 -3.19 16.97 14.11
CA GLN A 91 -3.61 16.37 12.84
C GLN A 91 -2.98 15.00 12.58
N TRP A 92 -1.73 14.79 13.02
CA TRP A 92 -1.06 13.49 12.92
C TRP A 92 -1.73 12.47 13.84
N ILE A 93 -1.99 12.86 15.09
CA ILE A 93 -2.67 12.00 16.07
C ILE A 93 -4.05 11.58 15.55
N SER A 94 -4.83 12.52 15.04
CA SER A 94 -6.13 12.24 14.42
C SER A 94 -6.00 11.28 13.23
N TYR A 95 -5.02 11.52 12.36
CA TYR A 95 -4.76 10.70 11.18
C TYR A 95 -4.40 9.25 11.54
N VAL A 96 -3.43 9.02 12.43
CA VAL A 96 -3.04 7.67 12.83
C VAL A 96 -4.09 6.95 13.67
N THR A 97 -4.87 7.69 14.47
CA THR A 97 -6.02 7.14 15.21
C THR A 97 -7.08 6.63 14.24
N ASN A 98 -7.34 7.36 13.15
CA ASN A 98 -8.27 6.89 12.12
C ASN A 98 -7.73 5.66 11.37
N TYR A 99 -6.42 5.56 11.13
CA TYR A 99 -5.82 4.32 10.60
C TYR A 99 -6.00 3.14 11.57
N TRP A 100 -5.81 3.37 12.87
CA TRP A 100 -5.88 2.33 13.90
C TRP A 100 -7.26 1.68 14.03
N LYS A 101 -8.35 2.42 13.74
CA LYS A 101 -9.72 1.88 13.68
C LYS A 101 -9.88 0.68 12.75
N ARG A 102 -8.96 0.50 11.81
CA ARG A 102 -8.93 -0.58 10.82
C ARG A 102 -7.61 -1.34 10.84
N LYS A 103 -6.95 -1.44 12.00
CA LYS A 103 -5.63 -2.10 12.18
C LYS A 103 -5.56 -3.52 11.63
N GLU A 104 -6.67 -4.26 11.69
CA GLU A 104 -6.80 -5.66 11.27
C GLU A 104 -6.50 -5.86 9.78
N ILE A 105 -6.75 -4.84 8.95
CA ILE A 105 -6.55 -4.93 7.50
C ILE A 105 -5.15 -4.50 7.05
N TRP A 106 -4.31 -3.97 7.95
CA TRP A 106 -3.00 -3.43 7.57
C TRP A 106 -1.82 -3.78 8.47
N CYS A 107 -2.00 -3.76 9.79
CA CYS A 107 -0.93 -3.99 10.75
C CYS A 107 -0.56 -5.48 10.77
N PHE A 108 0.75 -5.78 10.77
CA PHE A 108 1.25 -7.15 10.68
C PHE A 108 0.78 -8.03 11.85
N ALA A 109 0.80 -7.49 13.06
CA ALA A 109 0.36 -8.16 14.30
C ALA A 109 -1.07 -8.74 14.26
N PHE A 110 -1.94 -8.21 13.40
CA PHE A 110 -3.35 -8.63 13.29
C PHE A 110 -3.63 -9.49 12.05
N ARG A 111 -2.60 -9.84 11.27
CA ARG A 111 -2.72 -10.75 10.11
C ARG A 111 -2.57 -12.19 10.57
N ASP A 112 -3.28 -13.10 9.90
CA ASP A 112 -3.21 -14.53 10.13
C ASP A 112 -2.36 -15.24 9.06
N ALA A 113 -2.08 -16.52 9.29
CA ALA A 113 -1.27 -17.37 8.41
C ALA A 113 -1.85 -17.54 7.00
N SER A 114 -3.14 -17.19 6.78
CA SER A 114 -3.81 -17.26 5.47
C SER A 114 -3.11 -16.43 4.39
N MET A 115 -2.25 -15.50 4.79
CA MET A 115 -1.52 -14.62 3.89
C MET A 115 -0.28 -15.25 3.26
N HIS A 116 0.20 -16.40 3.73
CA HIS A 116 1.35 -17.12 3.16
C HIS A 116 2.59 -16.23 2.91
N GLY A 117 2.82 -15.21 3.74
CA GLY A 117 3.93 -14.25 3.58
C GLY A 117 3.69 -13.15 2.54
N HIS A 118 2.52 -13.08 1.91
CA HIS A 118 2.16 -11.98 1.00
C HIS A 118 1.73 -10.75 1.80
N HIS A 119 2.58 -9.72 1.79
CA HIS A 119 2.32 -8.41 2.44
C HIS A 119 2.36 -7.22 1.47
N THR A 120 2.71 -7.48 0.22
CA THR A 120 2.75 -6.49 -0.87
C THR A 120 2.03 -7.00 -2.11
N ASN A 121 1.56 -6.08 -2.96
CA ASN A 121 1.04 -6.37 -4.29
C ASN A 121 2.14 -6.31 -5.37
N ASN A 122 3.40 -6.55 -4.98
CA ASN A 122 4.56 -6.44 -5.87
C ASN A 122 4.43 -7.29 -7.14
N PHE A 123 3.85 -8.49 -7.03
CA PHE A 123 3.61 -9.34 -8.20
C PHE A 123 2.70 -8.66 -9.23
N SER A 124 1.59 -8.07 -8.77
CA SER A 124 0.67 -7.30 -9.62
C SER A 124 1.37 -6.07 -10.22
N GLU A 125 2.14 -5.31 -9.43
CA GLU A 125 2.88 -4.13 -9.92
C GLU A 125 3.93 -4.48 -10.98
N VAL A 126 4.69 -5.55 -10.77
CA VAL A 126 5.71 -6.01 -11.73
C VAL A 126 5.05 -6.45 -13.03
N ASN A 127 3.93 -7.18 -12.98
CA ASN A 127 3.20 -7.59 -14.17
C ASN A 127 2.68 -6.37 -14.95
N VAL A 128 2.08 -5.39 -14.25
CA VAL A 128 1.62 -4.14 -14.88
C VAL A 128 2.79 -3.38 -15.50
N ARG A 129 3.96 -3.37 -14.85
CA ARG A 129 5.17 -2.74 -15.38
C ARG A 129 5.69 -3.44 -16.63
N ILE A 130 5.84 -4.76 -16.62
CA ILE A 130 6.23 -5.56 -17.79
C ILE A 130 5.26 -5.30 -18.94
N PHE A 131 3.96 -5.34 -18.66
CA PHE A 131 2.95 -5.10 -19.69
C PHE A 131 3.10 -3.69 -20.29
N LYS A 132 3.21 -2.65 -19.46
CA LYS A 132 3.38 -1.28 -19.95
C LYS A 132 4.70 -1.04 -20.66
N ASP A 133 5.81 -1.50 -20.09
CA ASP A 133 7.15 -1.14 -20.54
C ASP A 133 7.65 -2.01 -21.67
N ILE A 134 7.32 -3.30 -21.65
CA ILE A 134 7.87 -4.31 -22.56
C ILE A 134 6.86 -4.69 -23.63
N VAL A 135 5.61 -4.97 -23.26
CA VAL A 135 4.59 -5.41 -24.22
C VAL A 135 4.07 -4.21 -25.01
N LEU A 136 3.66 -3.15 -24.31
CA LEU A 136 3.16 -1.92 -24.92
C LEU A 136 4.26 -0.92 -25.29
N SER A 137 5.53 -1.21 -24.96
CA SER A 137 6.69 -0.34 -25.25
C SER A 137 6.52 1.11 -24.77
N ARG A 138 5.82 1.32 -23.64
CA ARG A 138 5.42 2.63 -23.09
C ARG A 138 4.66 3.53 -24.06
N ASN A 139 4.01 2.96 -25.08
CA ASN A 139 3.29 3.73 -26.06
C ASN A 139 2.03 4.37 -25.44
N LYS A 140 1.90 5.70 -25.54
CA LYS A 140 0.74 6.45 -25.01
C LYS A 140 -0.55 6.23 -25.81
N ALA A 141 -0.49 5.52 -26.94
CA ALA A 141 -1.53 5.53 -27.95
C ALA A 141 -2.73 4.58 -27.73
N TYR A 142 -2.64 3.61 -26.80
CA TYR A 142 -3.75 2.68 -26.57
C TYR A 142 -4.82 3.32 -25.67
N ASN A 143 -5.94 3.72 -26.27
CA ASN A 143 -7.17 3.98 -25.51
C ASN A 143 -7.76 2.65 -25.00
N ALA A 144 -8.79 2.69 -24.14
CA ALA A 144 -9.35 1.50 -23.52
C ALA A 144 -9.82 0.44 -24.55
N ILE A 145 -10.40 0.87 -25.67
CA ILE A 145 -10.88 -0.03 -26.74
C ILE A 145 -9.69 -0.69 -27.43
N ALA A 146 -8.69 0.09 -27.83
CA ALA A 146 -7.48 -0.43 -28.47
C ALA A 146 -6.69 -1.37 -27.54
N LEU A 147 -6.74 -1.15 -26.22
CA LEU A 147 -6.13 -2.03 -25.25
C LEU A 147 -6.84 -3.38 -25.16
N VAL A 148 -8.18 -3.37 -25.13
CA VAL A 148 -8.99 -4.60 -25.15
C VAL A 148 -8.75 -5.36 -26.44
N ASP A 149 -8.78 -4.68 -27.58
CA ASP A 149 -8.51 -5.29 -28.88
C ASP A 149 -7.13 -5.96 -28.91
N PHE A 150 -6.07 -5.23 -28.52
CA PHE A 150 -4.72 -5.79 -28.44
C PHE A 150 -4.64 -7.05 -27.56
N ILE A 151 -5.27 -7.02 -26.38
CA ILE A 151 -5.30 -8.16 -25.46
C ILE A 151 -6.00 -9.35 -26.09
N CYS A 152 -7.14 -9.12 -26.76
CA CYS A 152 -7.97 -10.18 -27.32
C CYS A 152 -7.45 -10.76 -28.63
N THR A 153 -6.70 -9.99 -29.43
CA THR A 153 -6.35 -10.39 -30.82
C THR A 153 -4.85 -10.56 -31.04
N SER A 154 -4.01 -9.81 -30.32
CA SER A 154 -2.60 -9.64 -30.68
C SER A 154 -1.62 -10.13 -29.59
N MET A 155 -2.07 -10.18 -28.33
CA MET A 155 -1.21 -10.50 -27.18
C MET A 155 -0.65 -11.93 -27.23
N GLU A 156 -1.46 -12.92 -27.63
CA GLU A 156 -1.02 -14.31 -27.75
C GLU A 156 0.05 -14.49 -28.84
N GLU A 157 -0.17 -13.89 -30.01
CA GLU A 157 0.78 -13.93 -31.11
C GLU A 157 2.10 -13.22 -30.76
N TYR A 158 2.01 -12.09 -30.06
CA TYR A 158 3.19 -11.38 -29.52
C TYR A 158 4.04 -12.30 -28.63
N TYR A 159 3.43 -13.00 -27.66
CA TYR A 159 4.17 -13.88 -26.76
C TYR A 159 4.71 -15.12 -27.48
N THR A 160 3.92 -15.72 -28.37
CA THR A 160 4.36 -16.85 -29.20
C THR A 160 5.58 -16.49 -30.03
N THR A 161 5.56 -15.33 -30.68
CA THR A 161 6.69 -14.83 -31.48
C THR A 161 7.92 -14.60 -30.61
N ARG A 162 7.75 -13.98 -29.43
CA ARG A 162 8.86 -13.73 -28.50
C ARG A 162 9.50 -15.03 -28.00
N LEU A 163 8.69 -16.03 -27.67
CA LEU A 163 9.17 -17.35 -27.25
C LEU A 163 9.91 -18.06 -28.38
N ARG A 164 9.37 -18.02 -29.61
CA ARG A 164 10.04 -18.58 -30.79
C ARG A 164 11.40 -17.91 -31.04
N ASN A 165 11.47 -16.58 -30.98
CA ASN A 165 12.73 -15.86 -31.15
C ASN A 165 13.74 -16.23 -30.06
N PHE A 166 13.30 -16.35 -28.81
CA PHE A 166 14.18 -16.77 -27.71
C PHE A 166 14.75 -18.18 -27.90
N VAL A 167 13.94 -19.12 -28.40
CA VAL A 167 14.37 -20.50 -28.67
C VAL A 167 15.28 -20.58 -29.90
N ASN A 168 15.05 -19.75 -30.91
CA ASN A 168 15.73 -19.83 -32.21
C ASN A 168 17.01 -19.00 -32.32
N GLY A 169 17.30 -18.11 -31.36
CA GLY A 169 18.52 -17.29 -31.34
C GLY A 169 18.40 -15.98 -32.10
#